data_AF-A0AAJ4ZQJ5-F1
#
_entry.id   AF-A0AAJ4ZQJ5-F1
#
_cell.length_a   1.000
_cell.length_b   1.000
_cell.length_c   1.000
_cell.angle_alpha   90.00
_cell.angle_beta   90.00
_cell.angle_gamma   90.00
#
_symmetry.space_group_name_H-M   'P 1'
#
loop_
_entity.id
_entity.type
_entity.pdbx_description
1 polymer ?
#
loop_
_entity_poly.entity_id
_entity_poly.type
_entity_poly.pdbx_seq_one_letter_code
_entity_poly.pdbx_strand_id
1 'polypeptide(L)'
;MSEEPRKSGKNPLASELQTLGQLVRSRRVGSELSVEDTADYCGIAVETLSCLENGEPSRTDQLFKVLEALGLAMMVLPRSDADIALRALGHAVNWQATSLTAEDTLKVTPQPELEQRSATPTLFVDYDGTLHAGHALVDTTTGEVTLDSGRPLLEYAPLLAEMLEPYPEVEIVLTTSWLQKLPLDKVVSYLPQELGRRVVGTTLGIKPRLSYVLVGSERTHIITSYVYGKGLQNWMAIDDSVYGALHFGRTPGEFVDRFVLLDSSRGISDEEAQRRIRGWLSSIHGDNRRGE
;
A
#
# COMPACT_ATOMS: atom_id res chain seq x y z
N MET A 1 -5.46 -34.76 3.85
CA MET A 1 -5.84 -34.11 5.13
C MET A 1 -5.95 -32.64 4.83
N SER A 2 -7.18 -32.16 4.61
CA SER A 2 -7.44 -30.77 4.29
C SER A 2 -7.44 -29.99 5.60
N GLU A 3 -6.48 -29.07 5.77
CA GLU A 3 -6.51 -28.13 6.89
C GLU A 3 -7.70 -27.17 6.69
N GLU A 4 -8.67 -27.24 7.60
CA GLU A 4 -9.71 -26.23 7.71
C GLU A 4 -9.07 -24.88 8.05
N PRO A 5 -9.53 -23.76 7.44
CA PRO A 5 -9.06 -22.44 7.82
C PRO A 5 -9.43 -22.19 9.28
N ARG A 6 -8.41 -21.92 10.11
CA ARG A 6 -8.59 -21.59 11.53
C ARG A 6 -9.62 -20.47 11.65
N LYS A 7 -10.66 -20.69 12.46
CA LYS A 7 -11.69 -19.70 12.78
C LYS A 7 -11.01 -18.37 13.16
N SER A 8 -11.36 -17.34 12.38
CA SER A 8 -10.93 -15.95 12.51
C SER A 8 -10.99 -15.49 13.97
N GLY A 9 -9.86 -15.07 14.52
CA GLY A 9 -9.79 -14.41 15.83
C GLY A 9 -10.49 -13.06 15.81
N LYS A 10 -10.55 -12.35 16.95
CA LYS A 10 -10.96 -10.93 16.92
C LYS A 10 -9.93 -10.14 16.11
N ASN A 11 -10.37 -9.15 15.33
CA ASN A 11 -9.49 -8.27 14.56
C ASN A 11 -8.39 -7.69 15.48
N PRO A 12 -7.10 -7.95 15.23
CA PRO A 12 -6.02 -7.56 16.12
C PRO A 12 -5.69 -6.06 16.04
N LEU A 13 -6.35 -5.31 15.17
CA LEU A 13 -6.14 -3.88 15.01
C LEU A 13 -6.73 -3.08 16.16
N ALA A 14 -5.88 -2.33 16.88
CA ALA A 14 -6.29 -1.29 17.82
C ALA A 14 -6.28 0.09 17.14
N SER A 15 -7.44 0.57 16.68
CA SER A 15 -7.57 1.92 16.08
C SER A 15 -7.70 3.04 17.11
N GLU A 16 -8.04 2.70 18.36
CA GLU A 16 -8.25 3.62 19.48
C GLU A 16 -7.97 2.92 20.82
N LEU A 17 -7.83 3.69 21.90
CA LEU A 17 -7.55 3.15 23.24
C LEU A 17 -8.61 2.14 23.69
N GLN A 18 -9.89 2.37 23.36
CA GLN A 18 -10.96 1.45 23.69
C GLN A 18 -10.77 0.06 23.07
N THR A 19 -10.38 0.02 21.80
CA THR A 19 -10.15 -1.25 21.08
C THR A 19 -8.88 -1.93 21.59
N LEU A 20 -7.82 -1.15 21.88
CA LEU A 20 -6.60 -1.67 22.50
C LEU A 20 -6.90 -2.35 23.85
N GLY A 21 -7.65 -1.67 24.72
CA GLY A 21 -8.04 -2.20 26.03
C GLY A 21 -8.86 -3.48 25.92
N GLN A 22 -9.80 -3.54 24.98
CA GLN A 22 -10.60 -4.75 24.72
C GLN A 22 -9.76 -5.93 24.22
N LEU A 23 -8.73 -5.69 23.41
CA LEU A 23 -7.82 -6.74 22.95
C LEU A 23 -6.99 -7.29 24.11
N VAL A 24 -6.44 -6.41 24.95
CA VAL A 24 -5.71 -6.79 26.17
C VAL A 24 -6.59 -7.59 27.13
N ARG A 25 -7.80 -7.08 27.42
CA ARG A 25 -8.77 -7.77 28.27
C ARG A 25 -9.18 -9.12 27.71
N SER A 26 -9.43 -9.20 26.41
CA SER A 26 -9.79 -10.46 25.75
C SER A 26 -8.68 -11.49 25.87
N ARG A 27 -7.41 -11.07 25.75
CA ARG A 27 -6.25 -11.95 25.94
C ARG A 27 -6.15 -12.42 27.38
N ARG A 28 -6.25 -11.53 28.36
CA ARG A 28 -6.20 -11.90 29.79
C ARG A 28 -7.30 -12.88 30.16
N VAL A 29 -8.55 -12.59 29.79
CA VAL A 29 -9.71 -13.46 30.06
C VAL A 29 -9.56 -14.80 29.32
N GLY A 30 -9.07 -14.80 28.09
CA GLY A 30 -8.80 -16.03 27.33
C GLY A 30 -7.66 -16.88 27.90
N SER A 31 -6.82 -16.30 28.76
CA SER A 31 -5.77 -16.99 29.53
C SER A 31 -6.23 -17.36 30.95
N GLU A 32 -7.51 -17.15 31.30
CA GLU A 32 -8.10 -17.46 32.61
C GLU A 32 -7.46 -16.71 33.79
N LEU A 33 -6.82 -15.56 33.54
CA LEU A 33 -6.16 -14.76 34.59
C LEU A 33 -7.11 -13.70 35.18
N SER A 34 -7.06 -13.54 36.51
CA SER A 34 -7.74 -12.43 37.19
C SER A 34 -7.04 -11.09 36.90
N VAL A 35 -7.74 -9.98 37.12
CA VAL A 35 -7.13 -8.63 36.98
C VAL A 35 -6.02 -8.47 38.03
N GLU A 36 -6.26 -8.97 39.23
CA GLU A 36 -5.37 -8.90 40.38
C GLU A 36 -4.07 -9.64 40.12
N ASP A 37 -4.14 -10.91 39.72
CA ASP A 37 -2.95 -11.74 39.44
C ASP A 37 -2.13 -11.16 38.29
N THR A 38 -2.82 -10.62 37.28
CA THR A 38 -2.14 -10.03 36.12
C THR A 38 -1.43 -8.73 36.50
N ALA A 39 -2.08 -7.87 37.28
CA ALA A 39 -1.50 -6.61 37.75
C ALA A 39 -0.25 -6.87 38.62
N ASP A 40 -0.34 -7.85 39.52
CA ASP A 40 0.78 -8.29 40.36
C ASP A 40 1.94 -8.83 39.52
N TYR A 41 1.66 -9.71 38.54
CA TYR A 41 2.69 -10.24 37.63
C TYR A 41 3.36 -9.14 36.78
N CYS A 42 2.60 -8.13 36.36
CA CYS A 42 3.13 -6.98 35.63
C CYS A 42 3.89 -5.98 36.52
N GLY A 43 3.75 -6.09 37.85
CA GLY A 43 4.27 -5.11 38.81
C GLY A 43 3.60 -3.74 38.65
N ILE A 44 2.29 -3.71 38.45
CA ILE A 44 1.48 -2.49 38.31
C ILE A 44 0.28 -2.50 39.25
N ALA A 45 -0.32 -1.34 39.49
CA ALA A 45 -1.54 -1.27 40.29
C ALA A 45 -2.74 -1.86 39.52
N VAL A 46 -3.65 -2.53 40.22
CA VAL A 46 -4.89 -3.10 39.67
C VAL A 46 -5.71 -2.06 38.91
N GLU A 47 -5.77 -0.84 39.44
CA GLU A 47 -6.45 0.29 38.80
C GLU A 47 -5.80 0.64 37.47
N THR A 48 -4.48 0.52 37.35
CA THR A 48 -3.75 0.81 36.10
C THR A 48 -4.12 -0.20 35.02
N LEU A 49 -4.18 -1.50 35.36
CA LEU A 49 -4.60 -2.53 34.42
C LEU A 49 -6.08 -2.35 34.04
N SER A 50 -6.95 -2.04 35.00
CA SER A 50 -8.38 -1.81 34.75
C SER A 50 -8.61 -0.59 33.85
N CYS A 51 -7.93 0.53 34.11
CA CYS A 51 -7.95 1.70 33.24
C CYS A 51 -7.53 1.35 31.81
N LEU A 52 -6.42 0.63 31.66
CA LEU A 52 -5.91 0.22 30.35
C LEU A 52 -6.93 -0.69 29.62
N GLU A 53 -7.50 -1.68 30.30
CA GLU A 53 -8.51 -2.59 29.72
C GLU A 53 -9.83 -1.89 29.34
N ASN A 54 -10.16 -0.81 30.02
CA ASN A 54 -11.33 0.02 29.72
C ASN A 54 -11.04 1.08 28.63
N GLY A 55 -9.80 1.22 28.17
CA GLY A 55 -9.42 2.19 27.14
C GLY A 55 -9.13 3.59 27.66
N GLU A 56 -8.86 3.72 28.95
CA GLU A 56 -8.45 4.98 29.56
C GLU A 56 -6.98 5.29 29.27
N PRO A 57 -6.58 6.58 29.31
CA PRO A 57 -5.18 6.96 29.15
C PRO A 57 -4.28 6.24 30.15
N SER A 58 -3.30 5.52 29.65
CA SER A 58 -2.29 4.83 30.45
C SER A 58 -0.91 5.24 30.00
N ARG A 59 0.06 5.13 30.91
CA ARG A 59 1.46 5.42 30.55
C ARG A 59 1.99 4.31 29.66
N THR A 60 2.72 4.68 28.61
CA THR A 60 3.21 3.76 27.60
C THR A 60 4.14 2.67 28.18
N ASP A 61 4.92 2.98 29.21
CA ASP A 61 5.76 2.01 29.93
C ASP A 61 4.95 0.90 30.58
N GLN A 62 3.78 1.23 31.14
CA GLN A 62 2.88 0.24 31.75
C GLN A 62 2.16 -0.60 30.68
N LEU A 63 1.79 0.01 29.54
CA LEU A 63 1.23 -0.73 28.42
C LEU A 63 2.20 -1.82 27.92
N PHE A 64 3.48 -1.49 27.73
CA PHE A 64 4.46 -2.48 27.27
C PHE A 64 4.65 -3.63 28.25
N LYS A 65 4.66 -3.37 29.57
CA LYS A 65 4.70 -4.44 30.58
C LYS A 65 3.51 -5.38 30.50
N VAL A 66 2.30 -4.82 30.34
CA VAL A 66 1.07 -5.63 30.22
C VAL A 66 1.07 -6.46 28.94
N LEU A 67 1.50 -5.87 27.82
CA LEU A 67 1.61 -6.60 26.56
C LEU A 67 2.60 -7.77 26.68
N GLU A 68 3.80 -7.51 27.22
CA GLU A 68 4.82 -8.53 27.45
C GLU A 68 4.31 -9.65 28.36
N ALA A 69 3.70 -9.30 29.50
CA ALA A 69 3.14 -10.25 30.45
C ALA A 69 2.06 -11.16 29.86
N LEU A 70 1.24 -10.63 28.96
CA LEU A 70 0.16 -11.38 28.30
C LEU A 70 0.60 -12.07 26.99
N GLY A 71 1.88 -11.95 26.63
CA GLY A 71 2.44 -12.48 25.38
C GLY A 71 1.83 -11.83 24.14
N LEU A 72 1.50 -10.55 24.21
CA LEU A 72 1.03 -9.72 23.10
C LEU A 72 2.19 -8.94 22.50
N ALA A 73 2.15 -8.74 21.18
CA ALA A 73 3.10 -7.91 20.46
C ALA A 73 2.40 -6.69 19.88
N MET A 74 3.07 -5.53 19.91
CA MET A 74 2.65 -4.33 19.19
C MET A 74 3.54 -4.14 17.97
N MET A 75 2.93 -4.06 16.79
CA MET A 75 3.62 -3.73 15.54
C MET A 75 3.29 -2.30 15.14
N VAL A 76 4.32 -1.51 14.83
CA VAL A 76 4.16 -0.16 14.28
C VAL A 76 4.58 -0.20 12.82
N LEU A 77 3.61 -0.05 11.92
CA LEU A 77 3.75 -0.20 10.48
C LEU A 77 3.10 0.98 9.74
N PRO A 78 3.54 1.31 8.52
CA PRO A 78 2.73 2.07 7.57
C PRO A 78 1.32 1.45 7.40
N ARG A 79 0.30 2.27 7.10
CA ARG A 79 -1.07 1.75 6.93
C ARG A 79 -1.22 0.76 5.77
N SER A 80 -0.46 0.96 4.71
CA SER A 80 -0.34 0.04 3.57
C SER A 80 0.17 -1.33 4.04
N ASP A 81 1.30 -1.36 4.75
CA ASP A 81 1.87 -2.58 5.32
C ASP A 81 0.96 -3.24 6.37
N ALA A 82 0.24 -2.44 7.16
CA ALA A 82 -0.74 -2.94 8.13
C ALA A 82 -1.94 -3.61 7.44
N ASP A 83 -2.39 -3.11 6.29
CA ASP A 83 -3.45 -3.73 5.49
C ASP A 83 -3.03 -5.13 5.02
N ILE A 84 -1.80 -5.25 4.51
CA ILE A 84 -1.18 -6.51 4.10
C ILE A 84 -1.13 -7.49 5.27
N ALA A 85 -0.61 -7.06 6.42
CA ALA A 85 -0.50 -7.90 7.61
C ALA A 85 -1.87 -8.38 8.12
N LEU A 86 -2.89 -7.51 8.11
CA LEU A 86 -4.24 -7.85 8.55
C LEU A 86 -4.93 -8.84 7.60
N ARG A 87 -4.76 -8.65 6.29
CA ARG A 87 -5.25 -9.61 5.29
C ARG A 87 -4.59 -10.98 5.43
N ALA A 88 -3.29 -11.02 5.68
CA ALA A 88 -2.57 -12.27 5.93
C ALA A 88 -3.11 -13.01 7.18
N LEU A 89 -3.64 -12.27 8.15
CA LEU A 89 -4.32 -12.81 9.33
C LEU A 89 -5.81 -13.13 9.10
N GLY A 90 -6.33 -12.94 7.88
CA GLY A 90 -7.73 -13.20 7.51
C GLY A 90 -8.71 -12.09 7.91
N HIS A 91 -8.22 -10.86 8.09
CA HIS A 91 -9.03 -9.70 8.44
C HIS A 91 -9.02 -8.68 7.29
N ALA A 92 -10.21 -8.22 6.89
CA ALA A 92 -10.35 -7.06 6.01
C ALA A 92 -10.55 -5.79 6.86
N VAL A 93 -9.86 -4.70 6.53
CA VAL A 93 -9.99 -3.44 7.27
C VAL A 93 -10.47 -2.32 6.37
N ASN A 94 -11.55 -1.65 6.78
CA ASN A 94 -11.97 -0.40 6.19
C ASN A 94 -11.46 0.75 7.05
N TRP A 95 -10.29 1.25 6.70
CA TRP A 95 -9.63 2.31 7.44
C TRP A 95 -10.35 3.68 7.37
N GLN A 96 -11.30 3.85 6.45
CA GLN A 96 -12.11 5.06 6.35
C GLN A 96 -13.10 5.18 7.51
N ALA A 97 -13.57 4.05 8.07
CA ALA A 97 -14.46 4.04 9.23
C ALA A 97 -13.75 4.40 10.54
N THR A 98 -12.43 4.23 10.60
CA THR A 98 -11.59 4.55 11.77
C THR A 98 -11.01 5.96 11.75
N SER A 99 -11.18 6.70 10.66
CA SER A 99 -10.81 8.11 10.55
C SER A 99 -12.05 8.99 10.64
N LEU A 100 -12.67 9.05 11.81
CA LEU A 100 -13.49 10.20 12.15
C LEU A 100 -12.55 11.40 12.33
N THR A 101 -12.94 12.51 11.68
CA THR A 101 -12.31 13.84 11.71
C THR A 101 -10.96 13.99 11.00
N ALA A 102 -10.95 13.85 9.69
CA ALA A 102 -10.02 14.60 8.84
C ALA A 102 -10.76 15.27 7.68
N GLU A 103 -11.92 15.89 7.99
CA GLU A 103 -12.44 16.99 7.18
C GLU A 103 -11.60 18.24 7.48
N ASP A 104 -10.31 18.18 7.16
CA ASP A 104 -9.48 19.38 7.18
C ASP A 104 -9.10 19.70 5.74
N THR A 105 -10.04 20.41 5.13
CA THR A 105 -9.95 21.21 3.90
C THR A 105 -8.53 21.28 3.34
N LEU A 106 -8.23 20.42 2.36
CA LEU A 106 -7.06 20.55 1.50
C LEU A 106 -7.13 21.93 0.85
N LYS A 107 -6.41 22.92 1.41
CA LYS A 107 -6.15 24.18 0.72
C LYS A 107 -5.32 23.86 -0.51
N VAL A 108 -6.02 23.72 -1.64
CA VAL A 108 -5.45 23.69 -2.99
C VAL A 108 -4.66 24.99 -3.15
N THR A 109 -3.34 24.91 -2.98
CA THR A 109 -2.46 26.03 -3.31
C THR A 109 -2.30 25.99 -4.83
N PRO A 110 -2.63 27.05 -5.59
CA PRO A 110 -2.39 27.07 -7.02
C PRO A 110 -0.87 27.08 -7.23
N GLN A 111 -0.33 25.98 -7.77
CA GLN A 111 1.01 25.97 -8.35
C GLN A 111 0.91 26.27 -9.85
N PRO A 112 1.92 26.96 -10.41
CA PRO A 112 1.83 27.61 -11.72
C PRO A 112 1.48 26.62 -12.84
N GLU A 113 0.71 27.10 -13.81
CA GLU A 113 0.32 26.39 -15.01
C GLU A 113 1.58 25.92 -15.75
N LEU A 114 1.75 24.60 -15.87
CA LEU A 114 2.90 24.01 -16.53
C LEU A 114 2.74 24.11 -18.05
N GLU A 115 3.67 24.84 -18.67
CA GLU A 115 3.69 25.27 -20.07
C GLU A 115 3.99 24.14 -21.09
N GLN A 116 4.21 22.89 -20.66
CA GLN A 116 4.38 21.75 -21.58
C GLN A 116 3.50 20.58 -21.17
N ARG A 117 2.47 20.34 -21.97
CA ARG A 117 1.60 19.18 -21.89
C ARG A 117 2.26 18.02 -22.65
N SER A 118 2.51 16.91 -21.97
CA SER A 118 3.01 15.69 -22.60
C SER A 118 1.85 14.79 -22.99
N ALA A 119 1.74 14.50 -24.30
CA ALA A 119 0.77 13.56 -24.84
C ALA A 119 1.28 12.11 -24.86
N THR A 120 2.58 11.90 -24.60
CA THR A 120 3.18 10.56 -24.60
C THR A 120 2.48 9.68 -23.56
N PRO A 121 1.98 8.50 -23.94
CA PRO A 121 1.41 7.56 -23.00
C PRO A 121 2.40 7.14 -21.90
N THR A 122 2.03 7.31 -20.64
CA THR A 122 2.87 6.95 -19.50
C THR A 122 2.16 5.97 -18.58
N LEU A 123 2.76 4.80 -18.36
CA LEU A 123 2.29 3.81 -17.41
C LEU A 123 3.11 3.88 -16.11
N PHE A 124 2.45 4.10 -14.98
CA PHE A 124 3.04 3.98 -13.66
C PHE A 124 2.93 2.54 -13.17
N VAL A 125 4.04 1.95 -12.76
CA VAL A 125 4.13 0.51 -12.47
C VAL A 125 4.79 0.26 -11.10
N ASP A 126 4.05 -0.40 -10.20
CA ASP A 126 4.62 -1.08 -9.03
C ASP A 126 5.07 -2.51 -9.40
N TYR A 127 5.87 -3.15 -8.55
CA TYR A 127 6.34 -4.53 -8.70
C TYR A 127 5.57 -5.48 -7.79
N ASP A 128 5.61 -5.21 -6.48
CA ASP A 128 4.96 -6.04 -5.47
C ASP A 128 3.45 -6.01 -5.65
N GLY A 129 2.80 -7.17 -5.54
CA GLY A 129 1.38 -7.34 -5.82
C GLY A 129 0.93 -6.95 -7.24
N THR A 130 1.84 -6.57 -8.14
CA THR A 130 1.53 -6.03 -9.47
C THR A 130 2.13 -6.89 -10.57
N LEU A 131 3.46 -6.93 -10.67
CA LEU A 131 4.18 -7.76 -11.64
C LEU A 131 4.52 -9.15 -11.10
N HIS A 132 4.20 -9.43 -9.84
CA HIS A 132 4.22 -10.75 -9.24
C HIS A 132 3.21 -10.81 -8.09
N ALA A 133 2.88 -12.01 -7.63
CA ALA A 133 2.05 -12.18 -6.45
C ALA A 133 2.87 -12.07 -5.16
N GLY A 134 2.36 -11.30 -4.18
CA GLY A 134 2.99 -11.13 -2.87
C GLY A 134 4.01 -10.00 -2.80
N HIS A 135 4.85 -10.03 -1.76
CA HIS A 135 5.76 -8.94 -1.41
C HIS A 135 7.21 -9.37 -1.46
N ALA A 136 8.07 -8.43 -1.86
CA ALA A 136 9.49 -8.67 -1.94
C ALA A 136 10.20 -8.41 -0.61
N LEU A 137 10.98 -9.39 -0.21
CA LEU A 137 11.98 -9.28 0.84
C LEU A 137 13.31 -8.89 0.19
N VAL A 138 13.79 -7.71 0.53
CA VAL A 138 15.08 -7.19 0.05
C VAL A 138 16.10 -7.33 1.17
N ASP A 139 17.13 -8.13 0.93
CA ASP A 139 18.32 -8.15 1.77
C ASP A 139 19.20 -6.96 1.40
N THR A 140 19.29 -5.98 2.30
CA THR A 140 20.06 -4.75 2.08
C THR A 140 21.57 -4.95 2.18
N THR A 141 22.02 -6.10 2.68
CA THR A 141 23.44 -6.46 2.80
C THR A 141 23.95 -7.10 1.50
N THR A 142 23.17 -8.02 0.93
CA THR A 142 23.54 -8.75 -0.30
C THR A 142 22.97 -8.11 -1.56
N GLY A 143 21.90 -7.29 -1.43
CA GLY A 143 21.12 -6.76 -2.54
C GLY A 143 20.24 -7.81 -3.23
N GLU A 144 20.12 -8.99 -2.64
CA GLU A 144 19.25 -10.06 -3.13
C GLU A 144 17.79 -9.74 -2.81
N VAL A 145 16.92 -10.10 -3.76
CA VAL A 145 15.48 -9.95 -3.61
C VAL A 145 14.84 -11.30 -3.76
N THR A 146 13.94 -11.64 -2.84
CA THR A 146 13.16 -12.87 -2.85
C THR A 146 11.72 -12.56 -2.51
N LEU A 147 10.77 -13.39 -2.96
CA LEU A 147 9.38 -13.26 -2.51
C LEU A 147 9.15 -14.08 -1.24
N ASP A 148 8.35 -13.55 -0.33
CA ASP A 148 7.86 -14.24 0.85
C ASP A 148 7.21 -15.61 0.53
N SER A 149 6.58 -15.70 -0.64
CA SER A 149 5.92 -16.89 -1.16
C SER A 149 6.87 -17.92 -1.81
N GLY A 150 8.13 -17.56 -2.07
CA GLY A 150 9.07 -18.39 -2.84
C GLY A 150 8.76 -18.47 -4.35
N ARG A 151 7.80 -17.69 -4.85
CA ARG A 151 7.48 -17.59 -6.27
C ARG A 151 8.59 -16.87 -7.06
N PRO A 152 8.63 -17.01 -8.40
CA PRO A 152 9.55 -16.25 -9.23
C PRO A 152 9.27 -14.75 -9.15
N LEU A 153 10.34 -13.96 -9.03
CA LEU A 153 10.24 -12.51 -9.13
C LEU A 153 9.68 -12.10 -10.49
N LEU A 154 8.77 -11.13 -10.47
CA LEU A 154 8.21 -10.52 -11.68
C LEU A 154 7.61 -11.54 -12.67
N GLU A 155 6.99 -12.61 -12.16
CA GLU A 155 6.38 -13.68 -12.96
C GLU A 155 5.37 -13.17 -14.01
N TYR A 156 4.75 -12.00 -13.78
CA TYR A 156 3.80 -11.37 -14.69
C TYR A 156 4.43 -10.28 -15.56
N ALA A 157 5.71 -9.94 -15.42
CA ALA A 157 6.34 -8.95 -16.29
C ALA A 157 6.30 -9.32 -17.79
N PRO A 158 6.49 -10.59 -18.22
CA PRO A 158 6.31 -10.96 -19.64
C PRO A 158 4.92 -10.66 -20.18
N LEU A 159 3.88 -10.82 -19.33
CA LEU A 159 2.50 -10.51 -19.69
C LEU A 159 2.29 -9.00 -19.93
N LEU A 160 2.93 -8.14 -19.12
CA LEU A 160 2.93 -6.70 -19.39
C LEU A 160 3.68 -6.37 -20.70
N ALA A 161 4.82 -7.02 -20.94
CA ALA A 161 5.59 -6.83 -22.16
C ALA A 161 4.76 -7.14 -23.42
N GLU A 162 4.01 -8.25 -23.39
CA GLU A 162 3.07 -8.64 -24.46
C GLU A 162 1.98 -7.57 -24.68
N MET A 163 1.36 -7.07 -23.60
CA MET A 163 0.34 -6.01 -23.73
C MET A 163 0.88 -4.72 -24.35
N LEU A 164 2.15 -4.38 -24.07
CA LEU A 164 2.79 -3.16 -24.55
C LEU A 164 3.46 -3.33 -25.92
N GLU A 165 3.62 -4.55 -26.43
CA GLU A 165 4.26 -4.83 -27.72
C GLU A 165 3.65 -4.01 -28.88
N PRO A 166 2.32 -3.89 -29.02
CA PRO A 166 1.70 -3.11 -30.10
C PRO A 166 1.82 -1.59 -29.93
N TYR A 167 2.30 -1.12 -28.77
CA TYR A 167 2.31 0.29 -28.36
C TYR A 167 3.74 0.73 -27.95
N PRO A 168 4.69 0.83 -28.90
CA PRO A 168 6.10 1.13 -28.63
C PRO A 168 6.35 2.49 -27.96
N GLU A 169 5.41 3.42 -28.07
CA GLU A 169 5.45 4.77 -27.52
C GLU A 169 5.14 4.85 -26.02
N VAL A 170 4.59 3.79 -25.43
CA VAL A 170 4.27 3.77 -23.99
C VAL A 170 5.55 3.77 -23.18
N GLU A 171 5.71 4.83 -22.40
CA GLU A 171 6.77 5.03 -21.41
C GLU A 171 6.36 4.44 -20.05
N ILE A 172 7.34 4.02 -19.26
CA ILE A 172 7.17 3.48 -17.92
C ILE A 172 7.80 4.41 -16.89
N VAL A 173 7.04 4.71 -15.84
CA VAL A 173 7.54 5.35 -14.62
C VAL A 173 7.39 4.37 -13.47
N LEU A 174 8.51 4.05 -12.80
CA LEU A 174 8.48 3.11 -11.68
C LEU A 174 7.98 3.80 -10.40
N THR A 175 6.97 3.20 -9.77
CA THR A 175 6.43 3.61 -8.47
C THR A 175 6.83 2.68 -7.33
N THR A 176 7.62 1.65 -7.61
CA THR A 176 7.93 0.60 -6.64
C THR A 176 8.71 1.05 -5.40
N SER A 177 8.39 0.43 -4.26
CA SER A 177 9.09 0.62 -2.97
C SER A 177 10.54 0.13 -3.00
N TRP A 178 10.92 -0.74 -3.95
CA TRP A 178 12.28 -1.28 -4.07
C TRP A 178 13.33 -0.19 -4.25
N LEU A 179 12.96 0.93 -4.89
CA LEU A 179 13.82 2.09 -5.10
C LEU A 179 14.29 2.77 -3.80
N GLN A 180 13.63 2.47 -2.66
CA GLN A 180 14.08 2.93 -1.34
C GLN A 180 15.24 2.09 -0.80
N LYS A 181 15.42 0.87 -1.30
CA LYS A 181 16.38 -0.12 -0.79
C LYS A 181 17.47 -0.49 -1.81
N LEU A 182 17.21 -0.29 -3.10
CA LEU A 182 18.08 -0.69 -4.21
C LEU A 182 18.29 0.47 -5.19
N PRO A 183 19.47 0.54 -5.84
CA PRO A 183 19.72 1.52 -6.87
C PRO A 183 18.90 1.23 -8.15
N LEU A 184 18.59 2.28 -8.91
CA LEU A 184 17.68 2.22 -10.06
C LEU A 184 18.10 1.19 -11.12
N ASP A 185 19.38 1.14 -11.45
CA ASP A 185 19.93 0.18 -12.41
C ASP A 185 19.68 -1.27 -11.97
N LYS A 186 19.83 -1.56 -10.67
CA LYS A 186 19.53 -2.87 -10.11
C LYS A 186 18.03 -3.18 -10.19
N VAL A 187 17.17 -2.23 -9.84
CA VAL A 187 15.70 -2.41 -9.94
C VAL A 187 15.28 -2.69 -11.38
N VAL A 188 15.75 -1.89 -12.34
CA VAL A 188 15.47 -2.06 -13.77
C VAL A 188 16.04 -3.38 -14.31
N SER A 189 17.17 -3.86 -13.77
CA SER A 189 17.79 -5.12 -14.21
C SER A 189 16.92 -6.37 -13.97
N TYR A 190 15.93 -6.29 -13.08
CA TYR A 190 14.97 -7.37 -12.88
C TYR A 190 13.89 -7.42 -13.98
N LEU A 191 13.60 -6.31 -14.67
CA LEU A 191 12.62 -6.30 -15.75
C LEU A 191 13.13 -7.03 -17.01
N PRO A 192 12.25 -7.68 -17.78
CA PRO A 192 12.52 -8.03 -19.16
C PRO A 192 13.01 -6.81 -19.95
N GLN A 193 13.93 -7.01 -20.90
CA GLN A 193 14.57 -5.94 -21.65
C GLN A 193 13.54 -5.03 -22.36
N GLU A 194 12.44 -5.61 -22.81
CA GLU A 194 11.33 -4.99 -23.51
C GLU A 194 10.64 -3.92 -22.66
N LEU A 195 10.56 -4.14 -21.35
CA LEU A 195 10.02 -3.20 -20.36
C LEU A 195 11.11 -2.26 -19.84
N GLY A 196 12.29 -2.80 -19.52
CA GLY A 196 13.41 -2.01 -18.98
C GLY A 196 13.77 -0.81 -19.87
N ARG A 197 13.80 -1.01 -21.20
CA ARG A 197 14.08 0.08 -22.17
C ARG A 197 13.02 1.19 -22.21
N ARG A 198 11.81 0.93 -21.68
CA ARG A 198 10.71 1.91 -21.63
C ARG A 198 10.72 2.71 -20.34
N VAL A 199 11.58 2.36 -19.37
CA VAL A 199 11.67 3.09 -18.09
C VAL A 199 12.34 4.44 -18.32
N VAL A 200 11.56 5.51 -18.22
CA VAL A 200 12.03 6.90 -18.43
C VAL A 200 12.15 7.69 -17.12
N GLY A 201 11.62 7.16 -16.02
CA GLY A 201 11.65 7.85 -14.74
C GLY A 201 11.17 7.02 -13.57
N THR A 202 11.22 7.63 -12.39
CA THR A 202 10.71 7.05 -11.14
C THR A 202 10.06 8.13 -10.27
N THR A 203 9.29 7.70 -9.26
CA THR A 203 8.74 8.60 -8.24
C THR A 203 9.60 8.73 -6.99
N LEU A 204 10.80 8.11 -6.94
CA LEU A 204 11.67 8.08 -5.74
C LEU A 204 12.00 9.48 -5.18
N GLY A 205 12.15 10.49 -6.04
CA GLY A 205 12.48 11.86 -5.65
C GLY A 205 11.31 12.66 -5.07
N ILE A 206 10.08 12.14 -5.08
CA ILE A 206 8.88 12.84 -4.65
C ILE A 206 8.55 12.45 -3.21
N LYS A 207 8.64 13.41 -2.30
CA LYS A 207 8.35 13.19 -0.87
C LYS A 207 6.87 13.48 -0.58
N PRO A 208 6.09 12.52 -0.07
CA PRO A 208 4.72 12.78 0.32
C PRO A 208 4.67 13.71 1.53
N ARG A 209 3.65 14.58 1.59
CA ARG A 209 3.38 15.37 2.80
C ARG A 209 2.82 14.45 3.89
N LEU A 210 3.14 14.75 5.16
CA LEU A 210 2.71 13.98 6.32
C LEU A 210 1.18 13.74 6.35
N SER A 211 0.39 14.72 5.93
CA SER A 211 -1.08 14.59 5.85
C SER A 211 -1.53 13.43 4.96
N TYR A 212 -0.84 13.16 3.85
CA TYR A 212 -1.17 12.06 2.95
C TYR A 212 -0.71 10.71 3.53
N VAL A 213 0.46 10.67 4.18
CA VAL A 213 0.96 9.48 4.88
C VAL A 213 0.01 9.06 6.01
N LEU A 214 -0.53 10.02 6.75
CA LEU A 214 -1.48 9.75 7.84
C LEU A 214 -2.75 9.06 7.36
N VAL A 215 -3.18 9.36 6.14
CA VAL A 215 -4.36 8.74 5.51
C VAL A 215 -3.96 7.71 4.45
N GLY A 216 -2.74 7.16 4.47
CA GLY A 216 -2.27 6.10 3.56
C GLY A 216 -2.23 6.44 2.06
N SER A 217 -2.50 7.70 1.67
CA SER A 217 -2.60 8.12 0.27
C SER A 217 -1.29 8.66 -0.29
N GLU A 218 -0.15 8.28 0.30
CA GLU A 218 1.16 8.69 -0.18
C GLU A 218 1.40 8.28 -1.65
N ARG A 219 0.98 7.07 -2.05
CA ARG A 219 1.20 6.55 -3.40
C ARG A 219 0.44 7.36 -4.45
N THR A 220 -0.84 7.62 -4.19
CA THR A 220 -1.69 8.43 -5.06
C THR A 220 -1.19 9.87 -5.12
N HIS A 221 -0.69 10.42 -4.01
CA HIS A 221 -0.09 11.76 -4.00
C HIS A 221 1.19 11.84 -4.84
N ILE A 222 2.14 10.91 -4.71
CA ILE A 222 3.41 10.99 -5.45
C ILE A 222 3.19 10.88 -6.96
N ILE A 223 2.26 10.01 -7.40
CA ILE A 223 1.87 9.88 -8.81
C ILE A 223 1.24 11.19 -9.29
N THR A 224 0.30 11.74 -8.52
CA THR A 224 -0.36 13.01 -8.84
C THR A 224 0.65 14.16 -8.97
N SER A 225 1.64 14.25 -8.07
CA SER A 225 2.72 15.23 -8.17
C SER A 225 3.58 15.06 -9.41
N TYR A 226 3.89 13.81 -9.80
CA TYR A 226 4.63 13.53 -11.03
C TYR A 226 3.82 13.95 -12.26
N VAL A 227 2.57 13.51 -12.34
CA VAL A 227 1.63 13.81 -13.44
C VAL A 227 1.51 15.31 -13.65
N TYR A 228 1.23 16.07 -12.59
CA TYR A 228 1.16 17.52 -12.73
C TYR A 228 2.50 18.10 -13.12
N GLY A 229 3.59 17.75 -12.42
CA GLY A 229 4.93 18.27 -12.67
C GLY A 229 5.46 18.05 -14.09
N LYS A 230 5.00 16.99 -14.77
CA LYS A 230 5.35 16.65 -16.16
C LYS A 230 4.25 16.99 -17.18
N GLY A 231 3.12 17.54 -16.73
CA GLY A 231 1.98 17.86 -17.59
C GLY A 231 1.43 16.65 -18.34
N LEU A 232 1.45 15.45 -17.74
CA LEU A 232 1.03 14.21 -18.41
C LEU A 232 -0.48 14.22 -18.66
N GLN A 233 -0.88 13.94 -19.90
CA GLN A 233 -2.30 13.86 -20.29
C GLN A 233 -2.79 12.43 -20.43
N ASN A 234 -1.94 11.55 -20.96
CA ASN A 234 -2.26 10.17 -21.26
C ASN A 234 -1.49 9.26 -20.33
N TRP A 235 -2.09 8.93 -19.19
CA TRP A 235 -1.42 8.06 -18.22
C TRP A 235 -2.38 7.08 -17.57
N MET A 236 -1.80 6.03 -16.98
CA MET A 236 -2.48 5.05 -16.15
C MET A 236 -1.52 4.54 -15.09
N ALA A 237 -2.02 4.20 -13.91
CA ALA A 237 -1.25 3.58 -12.84
C ALA A 237 -1.80 2.19 -12.52
N ILE A 238 -0.89 1.20 -12.37
CA ILE A 238 -1.20 -0.17 -11.97
C ILE A 238 -0.46 -0.47 -10.66
N ASP A 239 -1.21 -0.74 -9.60
CA ASP A 239 -0.67 -0.96 -8.24
C ASP A 239 -1.76 -1.69 -7.40
N ASP A 240 -1.35 -2.57 -6.49
CA ASP A 240 -2.24 -3.37 -5.63
C ASP A 240 -2.68 -2.62 -4.36
N SER A 241 -1.98 -1.54 -4.03
CA SER A 241 -2.20 -0.74 -2.84
C SER A 241 -2.63 0.68 -3.22
N VAL A 242 -3.95 0.90 -3.26
CA VAL A 242 -4.50 2.25 -3.15
C VAL A 242 -5.33 2.42 -1.92
N TYR A 243 -4.83 3.28 -1.05
CA TYR A 243 -5.62 3.88 -0.01
C TYR A 243 -6.12 5.25 -0.46
N GLY A 244 -7.40 5.51 -0.23
CA GLY A 244 -7.98 6.84 -0.46
C GLY A 244 -8.12 7.20 -1.95
N ALA A 245 -8.51 6.26 -2.81
CA ALA A 245 -8.81 6.50 -4.23
C ALA A 245 -9.74 7.71 -4.46
N LEU A 246 -10.66 7.97 -3.52
CA LEU A 246 -11.52 9.15 -3.51
C LEU A 246 -10.76 10.47 -3.53
N HIS A 247 -9.53 10.53 -3.00
CA HIS A 247 -8.67 11.73 -3.01
C HIS A 247 -7.68 11.75 -4.17
N PHE A 248 -7.82 10.85 -5.16
CA PHE A 248 -6.87 10.75 -6.25
C PHE A 248 -7.08 11.88 -7.27
N GLY A 249 -6.23 12.92 -7.17
CA GLY A 249 -6.28 14.15 -7.96
C GLY A 249 -6.30 15.42 -7.10
N ARG A 250 -6.55 16.58 -7.72
CA ARG A 250 -6.82 17.84 -7.01
C ARG A 250 -8.25 17.92 -6.51
N THR A 251 -9.18 17.33 -7.26
CA THR A 251 -10.56 17.15 -6.82
C THR A 251 -10.84 15.68 -6.50
N PRO A 252 -11.74 15.40 -5.55
CA PRO A 252 -12.09 14.02 -5.23
C PRO A 252 -12.57 13.26 -6.47
N GLY A 253 -11.94 12.12 -6.76
CA GLY A 253 -12.31 11.25 -7.87
C GLY A 253 -11.70 11.58 -9.24
N GLU A 254 -10.96 12.69 -9.39
CA GLU A 254 -10.46 13.19 -10.70
C GLU A 254 -9.71 12.12 -11.51
N PHE A 255 -8.92 11.28 -10.85
CA PHE A 255 -8.07 10.28 -11.49
C PHE A 255 -8.44 8.84 -11.18
N VAL A 256 -9.61 8.56 -10.60
CA VAL A 256 -10.02 7.19 -10.25
C VAL A 256 -9.99 6.25 -11.45
N ASP A 257 -10.43 6.73 -12.62
CA ASP A 257 -10.43 5.93 -13.86
C ASP A 257 -9.02 5.71 -14.44
N ARG A 258 -8.04 6.51 -14.00
CA ARG A 258 -6.62 6.41 -14.37
C ARG A 258 -5.85 5.43 -13.48
N PHE A 259 -6.52 4.82 -12.50
CA PHE A 259 -5.91 3.84 -11.59
C PHE A 259 -6.57 2.46 -11.74
N VAL A 260 -5.74 1.43 -11.92
CA VAL A 260 -6.18 0.03 -11.90
C VAL A 260 -5.68 -0.60 -10.60
N LEU A 261 -6.62 -0.78 -9.66
CA LEU A 261 -6.38 -1.49 -8.41
C LEU A 261 -6.27 -2.99 -8.67
N LEU A 262 -5.15 -3.57 -8.25
CA LEU A 262 -4.86 -4.99 -8.42
C LEU A 262 -5.13 -5.77 -7.13
N ASP A 263 -5.46 -7.05 -7.29
CA ASP A 263 -5.43 -8.01 -6.19
C ASP A 263 -3.97 -8.46 -6.02
N SER A 264 -3.36 -8.21 -4.86
CA SER A 264 -1.94 -8.52 -4.61
C SER A 264 -1.57 -9.99 -4.79
N SER A 265 -2.54 -10.91 -4.76
CA SER A 265 -2.32 -12.35 -5.01
C SER A 265 -2.32 -12.73 -6.49
N ARG A 266 -2.82 -11.85 -7.36
CA ARG A 266 -2.98 -12.08 -8.81
C ARG A 266 -2.22 -11.05 -9.64
N GLY A 267 -1.95 -9.87 -9.10
CA GLY A 267 -1.40 -8.74 -9.83
C GLY A 267 -2.10 -8.48 -11.15
N ILE A 268 -1.32 -8.18 -12.19
CA ILE A 268 -1.86 -7.96 -13.53
C ILE A 268 -2.34 -9.25 -14.21
N SER A 269 -2.18 -10.42 -13.60
CA SER A 269 -2.71 -11.67 -14.15
C SER A 269 -4.24 -11.72 -14.06
N ASP A 270 -4.88 -10.84 -13.27
CA ASP A 270 -6.34 -10.72 -13.20
C ASP A 270 -6.94 -10.24 -14.53
N GLU A 271 -7.92 -10.98 -15.07
CA GLU A 271 -8.50 -10.72 -16.39
C GLU A 271 -9.17 -9.33 -16.50
N GLU A 272 -9.79 -8.86 -15.42
CA GLU A 272 -10.45 -7.56 -15.39
C GLU A 272 -9.41 -6.44 -15.38
N ALA A 273 -8.32 -6.58 -14.61
CA ALA A 273 -7.18 -5.68 -14.68
C ALA A 273 -6.60 -5.62 -16.10
N GLN A 274 -6.35 -6.77 -16.74
CA GLN A 274 -5.86 -6.81 -18.11
C GLN A 274 -6.82 -6.13 -19.09
N ARG A 275 -8.13 -6.35 -18.94
CA ARG A 275 -9.15 -5.72 -19.78
C ARG A 275 -9.11 -4.20 -19.66
N ARG A 276 -8.94 -3.67 -18.44
CA ARG A 276 -8.81 -2.21 -18.21
C ARG A 276 -7.53 -1.64 -18.81
N ILE A 277 -6.39 -2.31 -18.63
CA ILE A 277 -5.10 -1.89 -19.21
C ILE A 277 -5.18 -1.88 -20.74
N ARG A 278 -5.64 -2.99 -21.35
CA ARG A 278 -5.82 -3.08 -22.82
C ARG A 278 -6.82 -2.07 -23.36
N GLY A 279 -7.89 -1.79 -22.61
CA GLY A 279 -8.88 -0.78 -22.95
C GLY A 279 -8.26 0.63 -23.01
N TRP A 280 -7.45 0.99 -22.02
CA TRP A 280 -6.72 2.25 -22.01
C TRP A 280 -5.70 2.34 -23.15
N LEU A 281 -4.90 1.29 -23.37
CA LEU A 281 -3.94 1.22 -24.48
C LEU A 281 -4.62 1.41 -25.84
N SER A 282 -5.79 0.79 -26.02
CA SER A 282 -6.58 0.94 -27.25
C SER A 282 -7.14 2.34 -27.42
N SER A 283 -7.60 2.98 -26.34
CA SER A 283 -8.18 4.32 -26.42
C SER A 283 -7.15 5.38 -26.78
N ILE A 284 -5.95 5.33 -26.17
CA ILE A 284 -4.89 6.31 -26.44
C ILE A 284 -4.34 6.17 -27.86
N HIS A 285 -4.26 4.95 -28.39
CA HIS A 285 -3.78 4.71 -29.76
C HIS A 285 -4.81 5.11 -30.83
N GLY A 286 -6.09 4.86 -30.55
CA GLY A 286 -7.19 5.26 -31.43
C GLY A 286 -7.34 6.77 -31.56
N ASP A 287 -6.96 7.52 -30.52
CA ASP A 287 -6.97 8.99 -30.56
C ASP A 287 -5.71 9.55 -31.24
N ASN A 288 -4.54 8.91 -31.10
CA ASN A 288 -3.32 9.31 -31.80
C ASN A 288 -3.47 9.17 -33.34
N ARG A 289 -4.12 8.11 -33.83
CA ARG A 289 -4.39 7.92 -35.27
C ARG A 289 -5.42 8.88 -35.87
N ARG A 290 -6.21 9.58 -35.05
CA ARG A 290 -7.22 10.56 -35.51
C ARG A 290 -6.67 11.99 -35.54
N GLY A 291 -5.48 12.22 -34.98
CA GLY A 291 -4.79 13.50 -34.97
C GLY A 291 -3.68 13.65 -36.03
N GLU A 292 -3.35 12.57 -36.76
CA GLU A 292 -2.49 12.57 -37.96
C GLU A 292 -3.32 12.79 -39.24
#